data_AF-A0A3R7PJE4-F1
#
_entry.id   AF-A0A3R7PJE4-F1
#
_cell.length_a   1.000
_cell.length_b   1.000
_cell.length_c   1.000
_cell.angle_alpha   90.00
_cell.angle_beta   90.00
_cell.angle_gamma   90.00
#
_symmetry.space_group_name_H-M   'P 1'
#
loop_
_entity.id
_entity.type
_entity.pdbx_description
1 polymer ?
#
loop_
_entity_poly.entity_id
_entity_poly.type
_entity_poly.pdbx_seq_one_letter_code
_entity_poly.pdbx_strand_id
1 'polypeptide(L)'
;MCEAQRERRGQTATSSASASSSDSGGRRYTAAEELAAQIVDCASLLTCMNAEEAVGSIRPLSPRSRAVTACVSWRTAAPAPGDVRSVDVRFSYAEAFTCLPKSGGDCAYESLMALLVANGCGVAAAA
;
A
#
# COMPACT_ATOMS: atom_id res chain seq x y z
N MET A 1 -46.03 42.22 -25.45
CA MET A 1 -46.52 41.21 -26.42
C MET A 1 -45.99 39.85 -25.97
N CYS A 2 -46.91 38.90 -25.77
CA CYS A 2 -46.73 37.44 -25.57
C CYS A 2 -46.03 37.00 -24.26
N GLU A 3 -46.44 35.97 -23.52
CA GLU A 3 -47.60 35.05 -23.54
C GLU A 3 -47.64 34.34 -22.17
N ALA A 4 -48.81 33.82 -21.81
CA ALA A 4 -49.10 33.09 -20.59
C ALA A 4 -48.56 31.63 -20.59
N GLN A 5 -48.45 31.01 -19.41
CA GLN A 5 -48.83 29.63 -19.01
C GLN A 5 -48.02 29.21 -17.76
N ARG A 6 -48.60 29.07 -16.56
CA ARG A 6 -49.43 27.97 -15.98
C ARG A 6 -48.59 26.85 -15.33
N GLU A 7 -48.96 26.53 -14.08
CA GLU A 7 -48.73 25.27 -13.34
C GLU A 7 -47.29 25.02 -12.83
N ARG A 8 -47.02 24.49 -11.64
CA ARG A 8 -47.82 23.81 -10.61
C ARG A 8 -47.03 23.81 -9.28
N ARG A 9 -47.76 23.76 -8.16
CA ARG A 9 -47.24 23.53 -6.81
C ARG A 9 -46.40 22.25 -6.71
N GLY A 10 -45.30 22.36 -5.97
CA GLY A 10 -44.81 21.35 -5.03
C GLY A 10 -44.00 20.20 -5.61
N GLN A 11 -42.71 20.16 -5.29
CA GLN A 11 -42.11 19.14 -4.43
C GLN A 11 -40.58 19.35 -4.37
N THR A 12 -40.08 19.26 -3.15
CA THR A 12 -38.67 19.32 -2.77
C THR A 12 -37.87 18.27 -3.53
N ALA A 13 -36.87 18.70 -4.29
CA ALA A 13 -35.75 17.86 -4.67
C ALA A 13 -34.48 18.70 -4.47
N THR A 14 -33.78 18.39 -3.38
CA THR A 14 -32.45 18.90 -3.06
C THR A 14 -31.53 18.69 -4.26
N SER A 15 -30.81 19.73 -4.65
CA SER A 15 -29.88 19.76 -5.77
C SER A 15 -28.84 18.63 -5.69
N SER A 16 -29.06 17.54 -6.41
CA SER A 16 -27.97 16.66 -6.83
C SER A 16 -27.34 17.26 -8.08
N ALA A 17 -26.42 18.21 -7.87
CA ALA A 17 -25.57 18.70 -8.94
C ALA A 17 -24.62 17.57 -9.35
N SER A 18 -24.96 16.90 -10.46
CA SER A 18 -24.08 15.99 -11.18
C SER A 18 -22.88 16.78 -11.70
N ALA A 19 -21.75 16.72 -10.99
CA ALA A 19 -20.47 17.11 -11.54
C ALA A 19 -19.84 15.89 -12.25
N SER A 20 -20.29 15.65 -13.48
CA SER A 20 -19.56 14.85 -14.45
C SER A 20 -18.23 15.56 -14.73
N SER A 21 -17.17 15.13 -14.06
CA SER A 21 -15.79 15.47 -14.42
C SER A 21 -15.18 14.24 -15.07
N SER A 22 -15.28 14.20 -16.39
CA SER A 22 -14.34 13.46 -17.21
C SER A 22 -12.99 14.14 -17.11
N ASP A 23 -11.96 13.47 -16.59
CA ASP A 23 -10.58 13.82 -16.89
C ASP A 23 -9.66 12.59 -16.86
N SER A 24 -9.29 12.16 -18.06
CA SER A 24 -8.00 11.62 -18.50
C SER A 24 -7.16 10.75 -17.54
N GLY A 25 -7.11 9.45 -17.81
CA GLY A 25 -5.86 8.88 -18.35
C GLY A 25 -4.67 8.62 -17.43
N GLY A 26 -4.83 8.51 -16.11
CA GLY A 26 -3.81 7.94 -15.24
C GLY A 26 -4.47 7.02 -14.22
N ARG A 27 -4.26 5.70 -14.32
CA ARG A 27 -4.65 4.79 -13.22
C ARG A 27 -3.92 5.26 -11.97
N ARG A 28 -4.61 5.95 -11.07
CA ARG A 28 -4.09 6.24 -9.73
C ARG A 28 -4.11 4.91 -8.99
N TYR A 29 -2.97 4.24 -8.92
CA TYR A 29 -2.83 3.03 -8.12
C TYR A 29 -3.16 3.34 -6.66
N THR A 30 -3.89 2.44 -6.04
CA THR A 30 -4.12 2.45 -4.59
C THR A 30 -2.80 2.15 -3.88
N ALA A 31 -2.68 2.56 -2.61
CA ALA A 31 -1.49 2.24 -1.82
C ALA A 31 -1.25 0.72 -1.70
N ALA A 32 -2.33 -0.08 -1.75
CA ALA A 32 -2.24 -1.54 -1.80
C ALA A 32 -1.63 -2.03 -3.12
N GLU A 33 -2.07 -1.49 -4.26
CA GLU A 33 -1.53 -1.87 -5.57
C GLU A 33 -0.06 -1.46 -5.73
N GLU A 34 0.30 -0.25 -5.27
CA GLU A 34 1.71 0.21 -5.25
C GLU A 34 2.59 -0.69 -4.38
N LEU A 35 2.14 -1.01 -3.15
CA LEU A 35 2.90 -1.90 -2.27
C LEU A 35 3.05 -3.30 -2.88
N ALA A 36 1.99 -3.83 -3.51
CA ALA A 36 2.05 -5.12 -4.19
C ALA A 36 3.05 -5.12 -5.35
N ALA A 37 3.03 -4.10 -6.21
CA ALA A 37 3.97 -3.96 -7.32
C ALA A 37 5.42 -3.94 -6.82
N GLN A 38 5.69 -3.15 -5.78
CA GLN A 38 7.04 -3.06 -5.22
C GLN A 38 7.51 -4.35 -4.54
N ILE A 39 6.61 -5.11 -3.89
CA ILE A 39 6.94 -6.44 -3.34
C ILE A 39 7.38 -7.37 -4.47
N VAL A 40 6.63 -7.40 -5.58
CA VAL A 40 6.94 -8.24 -6.75
C VAL A 40 8.29 -7.81 -7.37
N ASP A 41 8.52 -6.51 -7.53
CA ASP A 41 9.77 -5.98 -8.05
C ASP A 41 10.95 -6.35 -7.14
N CYS A 42 10.82 -6.20 -5.82
CA CYS A 42 11.86 -6.61 -4.88
C CYS A 42 12.11 -8.11 -4.92
N ALA A 43 11.08 -8.93 -5.03
CA ALA A 43 11.21 -10.39 -5.11
C ALA A 43 11.92 -10.86 -6.39
N SER A 44 11.85 -10.09 -7.48
CA SER A 44 12.63 -10.37 -8.70
C SER A 44 14.14 -10.25 -8.48
N LEU A 45 14.56 -9.45 -7.49
CA LEU A 45 15.96 -9.20 -7.12
C LEU A 45 16.39 -10.04 -5.90
N LEU A 46 15.48 -10.23 -4.94
CA LEU A 46 15.68 -10.94 -3.68
C LEU A 46 14.88 -12.25 -3.69
N THR A 47 15.46 -13.29 -4.29
CA THR A 47 14.80 -14.60 -4.45
C THR A 47 14.53 -15.34 -3.13
N CYS A 48 15.00 -14.83 -2.00
CA CYS A 48 14.74 -15.36 -0.67
C CYS A 48 13.41 -14.91 -0.06
N MET A 49 12.72 -13.94 -0.68
CA MET A 49 11.43 -13.40 -0.23
C MET A 49 10.26 -14.33 -0.58
N ASN A 50 9.29 -14.45 0.33
CA ASN A 50 8.01 -15.09 0.05
C ASN A 50 7.00 -14.06 -0.48
N ALA A 51 7.12 -13.70 -1.76
CA ALA A 51 6.35 -12.60 -2.37
C ALA A 51 4.83 -12.82 -2.35
N GLU A 52 4.36 -14.03 -2.69
CA GLU A 52 2.93 -14.34 -2.72
C GLU A 52 2.28 -14.20 -1.34
N GLU A 53 2.95 -14.67 -0.29
CA GLU A 53 2.52 -14.53 1.10
C GLU A 53 2.45 -13.04 1.48
N ALA A 54 3.49 -12.27 1.13
CA ALA A 54 3.55 -10.84 1.43
C ALA A 54 2.43 -10.05 0.75
N VAL A 55 2.18 -10.27 -0.54
CA VAL A 55 1.09 -9.63 -1.28
C VAL A 55 -0.27 -10.04 -0.70
N GLY A 56 -0.46 -11.33 -0.37
CA GLY A 56 -1.68 -11.83 0.26
C GLY A 56 -1.94 -11.27 1.66
N SER A 57 -0.91 -10.77 2.34
CA SER A 57 -1.01 -10.18 3.68
C SER A 57 -1.38 -8.69 3.71
N ILE A 58 -1.45 -8.03 2.54
CA ILE A 58 -1.71 -6.59 2.44
C ILE A 58 -3.08 -6.26 3.05
N ARG A 59 -3.08 -5.33 4.01
CA ARG A 59 -4.31 -4.86 4.67
C ARG A 59 -4.25 -3.34 4.92
N PRO A 60 -5.37 -2.62 4.82
CA PRO A 60 -5.43 -1.22 5.24
C PRO A 60 -5.20 -1.09 6.75
N LEU A 61 -4.48 -0.05 7.18
CA LEU A 61 -4.27 0.20 8.62
C LEU A 61 -5.53 0.70 9.34
N SER A 62 -6.43 1.38 8.63
CA SER A 62 -7.76 1.72 9.13
C SER A 62 -8.72 1.95 7.96
N PRO A 63 -10.06 1.88 8.17
CA PRO A 63 -11.04 2.01 7.09
C PRO A 63 -11.01 3.33 6.32
N ARG A 64 -10.43 4.38 6.91
CA ARG A 64 -10.30 5.72 6.31
C ARG A 64 -8.85 6.08 5.98
N SER A 65 -7.88 5.26 6.38
CA SER A 65 -6.47 5.54 6.11
C SER A 65 -6.14 5.21 4.67
N ARG A 66 -5.26 6.02 4.08
CA ARG A 66 -4.62 5.74 2.79
C ARG A 66 -3.33 4.92 2.96
N ALA A 67 -3.07 4.42 4.17
CA ALA A 67 -1.91 3.62 4.49
C ALA A 67 -2.28 2.13 4.57
N VAL A 68 -1.37 1.30 4.09
CA VAL A 68 -1.48 -0.16 4.10
C VAL A 68 -0.30 -0.76 4.85
N THR A 69 -0.45 -2.01 5.28
CA THR A 69 0.62 -2.80 5.86
C THR A 69 0.65 -4.20 5.27
N ALA A 70 1.83 -4.80 5.22
CA ALA A 70 2.06 -6.17 4.78
C ALA A 70 3.17 -6.80 5.63
N CYS A 71 3.06 -8.10 5.89
CA CYS A 71 4.14 -8.88 6.50
C CYS A 71 5.00 -9.47 5.38
N VAL A 72 6.26 -9.05 5.30
CA VAL A 72 7.21 -9.58 4.32
C VAL A 72 8.12 -10.58 5.03
N SER A 73 8.09 -11.84 4.60
CA SER A 73 8.92 -12.91 5.16
C SER A 73 10.00 -13.36 4.17
N TRP A 74 11.15 -13.80 4.68
CA TRP A 74 12.24 -14.35 3.88
C TRP A 74 13.02 -15.42 4.64
N ARG A 75 13.73 -16.27 3.89
CA ARG A 75 14.63 -17.30 4.44
C ARG A 75 16.05 -16.77 4.53
N THR A 76 16.75 -17.10 5.62
CA THR A 76 18.17 -16.81 5.77
C THR A 76 19.04 -17.82 5.03
N ALA A 77 20.20 -17.38 4.55
CA ALA A 77 21.13 -18.24 3.79
C ALA A 77 21.79 -19.34 4.65
N ALA A 78 21.90 -19.14 5.97
CA ALA A 78 22.32 -20.17 6.91
C ALA A 78 21.07 -20.90 7.43
N PRO A 79 20.79 -22.13 6.97
CA PRO A 79 19.54 -22.80 7.24
C PRO A 79 19.66 -23.56 8.56
N ALA A 80 19.42 -22.87 9.68
CA ALA A 80 18.77 -23.57 10.77
C ALA A 80 17.34 -23.92 10.29
N PRO A 81 16.90 -25.18 10.36
CA PRO A 81 15.55 -25.53 9.94
C PRO A 81 14.53 -24.73 10.75
N GLY A 82 13.80 -23.83 10.07
CA GLY A 82 12.78 -22.98 10.68
C GLY A 82 13.14 -21.50 10.84
N ASP A 83 14.33 -21.04 10.43
CA ASP A 83 14.71 -19.63 10.56
C ASP A 83 14.11 -18.77 9.42
N VAL A 84 12.79 -18.56 9.50
CA VAL A 84 12.04 -17.62 8.66
C VAL A 84 12.00 -16.29 9.39
N ARG A 85 12.57 -15.26 8.77
CA ARG A 85 12.49 -13.89 9.27
C ARG A 85 11.32 -13.17 8.63
N SER A 86 10.80 -12.18 9.33
CA SER A 86 9.76 -11.31 8.79
C SER A 86 9.85 -9.89 9.32
N VAL A 87 9.28 -8.96 8.56
CA VAL A 87 9.09 -7.57 8.94
C VAL A 87 7.70 -7.10 8.53
N ASP A 88 7.02 -6.39 9.43
CA ASP A 88 5.79 -5.68 9.09
C ASP A 88 6.15 -4.34 8.44
N VAL A 89 5.88 -4.24 7.14
CA VAL A 89 6.05 -3.03 6.35
C VAL A 89 4.76 -2.23 6.39
N ARG A 90 4.88 -0.91 6.51
CA ARG A 90 3.80 0.04 6.31
C ARG A 90 4.15 0.93 5.13
N PHE A 91 3.16 1.23 4.31
CA PHE A 91 3.30 2.14 3.19
C PHE A 91 2.17 3.16 3.22
N SER A 92 2.53 4.43 3.13
CA SER A 92 1.61 5.52 2.86
C SER A 92 2.27 6.55 1.96
N TYR A 93 1.49 7.22 1.11
CA TYR A 93 2.01 8.29 0.27
C TYR A 93 2.55 9.50 1.08
N ALA A 94 2.18 9.62 2.36
CA ALA A 94 2.62 10.72 3.22
C ALA A 94 3.92 10.40 3.97
N GLU A 95 4.14 9.14 4.34
CA GLU A 95 5.23 8.72 5.23
C GLU A 95 6.23 7.77 4.55
N ALA A 96 6.05 7.49 3.25
CA ALA A 96 6.80 6.51 2.47
C ALA A 96 6.75 5.10 3.10
N PHE A 97 7.88 4.39 3.11
CA PHE A 97 8.00 3.07 3.72
C PHE A 97 8.44 3.18 5.16
N THR A 98 7.70 2.58 6.08
CA THR A 98 8.09 2.49 7.49
C THR A 98 8.00 1.05 7.97
N CYS A 99 8.77 0.71 9.00
CA CYS A 99 8.58 -0.51 9.76
C CYS A 99 8.47 -0.15 11.24
N LEU A 100 7.65 -0.88 11.99
CA LEU A 100 7.64 -0.81 13.45
C LEU A 100 8.86 -1.60 13.97
N PRO A 101 9.91 -0.98 14.52
CA PRO A 101 10.93 -1.78 15.18
C PRO A 101 10.42 -2.35 16.50
N LYS A 102 10.93 -3.52 16.86
CA LYS A 102 10.69 -4.14 18.17
C LYS A 102 11.18 -3.31 19.36
N SER A 103 12.06 -2.32 19.14
CA SER A 103 12.72 -1.54 20.20
C SER A 103 12.43 -0.03 20.20
N GLY A 104 11.39 0.42 19.48
CA GLY A 104 10.83 1.77 19.61
C GLY A 104 11.48 2.83 18.69
N GLY A 105 10.73 3.23 17.67
CA GLY A 105 11.00 4.36 16.77
C GLY A 105 10.68 4.04 15.31
N ASP A 106 9.60 4.57 14.74
CA ASP A 106 9.29 4.33 13.32
C ASP A 106 10.42 4.90 12.44
N CYS A 107 11.20 4.03 11.80
CA CYS A 107 12.19 4.44 10.81
C CYS A 107 11.52 4.55 9.45
N ALA A 108 11.64 5.71 8.80
CA ALA A 108 11.24 5.91 7.42
C ALA A 108 12.38 5.53 6.47
N TYR A 109 12.02 4.85 5.39
CA TYR A 109 12.92 4.38 4.35
C TYR A 109 12.48 4.95 3.00
N GLU A 110 13.46 5.27 2.16
CA GLU A 110 13.23 5.83 0.83
C GLU A 110 12.60 4.83 -0.15
N SER A 111 12.77 3.52 0.09
CA SER A 111 12.23 2.45 -0.75
C SER A 111 11.98 1.18 0.05
N LEU A 112 11.12 0.30 -0.48
CA LEU A 112 10.91 -1.03 0.08
C LEU A 112 12.21 -1.83 0.14
N MET A 113 13.05 -1.74 -0.90
CA MET A 113 14.35 -2.42 -0.94
C MET A 113 15.25 -2.00 0.21
N ALA A 114 15.39 -0.69 0.46
CA ALA A 114 16.20 -0.17 1.56
C ALA A 114 15.70 -0.68 2.92
N LEU A 115 14.38 -0.71 3.12
CA LEU A 115 13.76 -1.26 4.33
C LEU A 115 14.11 -2.75 4.51
N LEU A 116 13.93 -3.55 3.46
CA LEU A 116 14.17 -4.99 3.52
C LEU A 116 15.63 -5.32 3.80
N VAL A 117 16.57 -4.65 3.13
CA VAL A 117 18.02 -4.84 3.35
C VAL A 117 18.42 -4.41 4.76
N ALA A 118 17.92 -3.28 5.25
CA ALA A 118 18.19 -2.81 6.62
C ALA A 118 17.68 -3.80 7.69
N ASN A 119 16.64 -4.56 7.38
CA ASN A 119 16.11 -5.61 8.26
C ASN A 119 16.77 -6.99 8.04
N GLY A 120 17.74 -7.09 7.14
CA GLY A 120 18.53 -8.31 6.90
C GLY A 120 17.96 -9.25 5.84
N CYS A 121 17.08 -8.77 4.97
CA CYS A 121 16.70 -9.49 3.75
C CYS A 121 17.84 -9.47 2.74
N GLY A 122 18.13 -10.60 2.10
CA GLY A 122 19.22 -10.71 1.11
C GLY A 122 20.64 -10.72 1.68
N VAL A 123 20.83 -10.56 2.99
CA VAL A 123 22.15 -10.63 3.63
C VAL A 123 22.57 -12.10 3.75
N ALA A 124 23.63 -12.48 3.02
CA ALA A 124 24.31 -13.74 3.27
C ALA A 124 24.89 -13.71 4.68
N ALA A 125 24.64 -14.74 5.49
CA ALA A 125 25.28 -14.86 6.80
C ALA A 125 26.80 -14.79 6.58
N ALA A 126 27.48 -13.86 7.23
CA ALA A 126 28.95 -13.82 7.20
C ALA A 126 29.45 -15.18 7.69
N ALA A 127 30.20 -15.86 6.81
CA ALA A 127 30.78 -17.18 7.04
C ALA A 127 31.87 -17.13 8.12
#